data_AF-A0A6P5YNE1-F1
#
_entry.id   AF-A0A6P5YNE1-F1
#
_cell.length_a   1.000
_cell.length_b   1.000
_cell.length_c   1.000
_cell.angle_alpha   90.00
_cell.angle_beta   90.00
_cell.angle_gamma   90.00
#
_symmetry.space_group_name_H-M   'P 1'
#
loop_
_entity.id
_entity.type
_entity.pdbx_description
1 polymer ?
#
loop_
_entity_poly.entity_id
_entity_poly.type
_entity_poly.pdbx_seq_one_letter_code
_entity_poly.pdbx_strand_id
1 'polypeptide(L)'
;MPCAVTATSSGHRKSTKVIIFIVLPLFGLLLLLFIIAGSFLILRQKNQTRKFESIEAQLGDFFTLWGYNGRILYENIIEATEDFSSNNCIGSGGYGAVYKAVLPIGEVVAVKKLHQSEDSMISNNLKAFENEIHALSEIRHRNIVKLYGFCSHPKNSFLVYEFVEKGSLRMVLSNKDEAMELDWEKRLNVVKGVANALSYMHHDHSPPIIHRDVSSNNVLLDLDYEAHVSDFGTARLLKPDFSNWTSLADTFGYIAPELAYTMKVDERCDVYSFGVLTMEIFMGKHPGDLISCLPLSSSASTSTSVPNDNQQILLKDVIDQRLSPPVRQVAKDVVSTTKLAFACLNGNPQLRPTMRQVAQALNRQSLPLPNPFSIIIWENCGIMKFAAANIKVLII
;
A
#
# COMPACT_ATOMS: atom_id res chain seq x y z
N MET A 1 -15.96 -83.03 15.90
CA MET A 1 -14.55 -82.80 15.49
C MET A 1 -14.46 -82.89 13.96
N PRO A 2 -13.60 -82.09 13.28
CA PRO A 2 -14.10 -80.99 12.44
C PRO A 2 -13.63 -80.98 10.96
N CYS A 3 -14.23 -80.03 10.21
CA CYS A 3 -13.71 -79.22 9.09
C CYS A 3 -13.28 -79.87 7.75
N ALA A 4 -13.86 -79.38 6.64
CA ALA A 4 -13.23 -78.29 5.86
C ALA A 4 -14.18 -77.71 4.79
N VAL A 5 -14.35 -76.39 4.83
CA VAL A 5 -14.96 -75.56 3.78
C VAL A 5 -13.84 -75.17 2.80
N THR A 6 -14.03 -75.39 1.50
CA THR A 6 -13.17 -74.80 0.46
C THR A 6 -13.95 -73.69 -0.25
N ALA A 7 -13.58 -72.44 0.08
CA ALA A 7 -13.99 -71.26 -0.66
C ALA A 7 -12.99 -71.01 -1.80
N THR A 8 -13.46 -71.03 -3.04
CA THR A 8 -12.68 -70.62 -4.21
C THR A 8 -12.72 -69.09 -4.37
N SER A 9 -11.62 -68.40 -4.06
CA SER A 9 -11.42 -66.98 -4.38
C SER A 9 -10.36 -66.81 -5.48
N SER A 10 -10.80 -66.65 -6.74
CA SER A 10 -9.87 -66.46 -7.89
C SER A 10 -10.13 -65.20 -8.72
N GLY A 11 -11.05 -64.32 -8.31
CA GLY A 11 -11.39 -63.10 -9.06
C GLY A 11 -10.57 -61.84 -8.73
N HIS A 12 -9.94 -61.75 -7.55
CA HIS A 12 -9.44 -60.45 -7.06
C HIS A 12 -8.02 -60.09 -7.55
N ARG A 13 -7.17 -61.08 -7.85
CA ARG A 13 -5.74 -60.88 -8.13
C ARG A 13 -5.44 -60.33 -9.54
N LYS A 14 -6.36 -60.49 -10.50
CA LYS A 14 -6.21 -59.94 -11.87
C LYS A 14 -6.59 -58.45 -11.94
N SER A 15 -7.63 -58.05 -11.21
CA SER A 15 -8.10 -56.65 -11.19
C SER A 15 -7.07 -55.69 -10.57
N THR A 16 -6.44 -56.07 -9.46
CA THR A 16 -5.42 -55.23 -8.80
C THR A 16 -4.19 -54.98 -9.70
N LYS A 17 -3.78 -55.97 -10.50
CA LYS A 17 -2.65 -55.80 -11.43
C LYS A 17 -2.98 -54.80 -12.54
N VAL A 18 -4.19 -54.85 -13.10
CA VAL A 18 -4.64 -53.91 -14.14
C VAL A 18 -4.72 -52.49 -13.60
N ILE A 19 -5.23 -52.31 -12.38
CA ILE A 19 -5.27 -51.00 -11.71
C ILE A 19 -3.87 -50.42 -11.54
N ILE A 20 -2.89 -51.23 -11.09
CA ILE A 20 -1.50 -50.78 -10.95
C ILE A 20 -0.89 -50.38 -12.29
N PHE A 21 -1.14 -51.15 -13.36
CA PHE A 21 -0.62 -50.85 -14.71
C PHE A 21 -1.20 -49.56 -15.32
N ILE A 22 -2.38 -49.10 -14.89
CA ILE A 22 -3.03 -47.90 -15.42
C ILE A 22 -2.76 -46.68 -14.52
N VAL A 23 -2.90 -46.82 -13.20
CA VAL A 23 -2.84 -45.70 -12.26
C VAL A 23 -1.42 -45.18 -12.08
N LEU A 24 -0.42 -46.08 -12.07
CA LEU A 24 0.99 -45.71 -11.86
C LEU A 24 1.56 -44.80 -12.97
N PRO A 25 1.39 -45.09 -14.28
CA PRO A 25 1.84 -44.18 -15.33
C PRO A 25 1.04 -42.88 -15.38
N LEU A 26 -0.25 -42.90 -15.03
CA LEU A 26 -1.09 -41.70 -14.97
C LEU A 26 -0.61 -40.74 -13.87
N PHE A 27 -0.26 -41.27 -12.70
CA PHE A 27 0.32 -40.50 -11.60
C PHE A 27 1.71 -39.96 -11.98
N GLY A 28 2.52 -40.77 -12.67
CA GLY A 28 3.82 -40.35 -13.19
C GLY A 28 3.72 -39.17 -14.18
N LEU A 29 2.76 -39.24 -15.11
CA LEU A 29 2.49 -38.15 -16.05
C LEU A 29 2.05 -36.87 -15.33
N LEU A 30 1.18 -36.99 -14.33
CA LEU A 30 0.66 -35.86 -13.56
C LEU A 30 1.79 -35.16 -12.78
N LEU A 31 2.67 -35.92 -12.14
CA LEU A 31 3.86 -35.41 -11.46
C LEU A 31 4.80 -34.68 -12.43
N LEU A 32 4.99 -35.23 -13.62
CA LEU A 32 5.87 -34.65 -14.64
C LEU A 32 5.32 -33.32 -15.16
N LEU A 33 4.00 -33.21 -15.33
CA LEU A 33 3.32 -31.95 -15.67
C LEU A 33 3.46 -30.90 -14.57
N PHE A 34 3.34 -31.28 -13.29
CA PHE A 34 3.56 -30.37 -12.17
C PHE A 34 5.00 -29.85 -12.12
N ILE A 35 5.98 -30.71 -12.38
CA ILE A 35 7.40 -30.31 -12.43
C ILE A 35 7.65 -29.35 -13.61
N ILE A 36 7.10 -29.63 -14.79
CA ILE A 36 7.22 -28.74 -15.95
C ILE A 36 6.57 -27.39 -15.66
N ALA A 37 5.33 -27.37 -15.14
CA ALA A 37 4.64 -26.13 -14.79
C ALA A 37 5.39 -25.33 -13.71
N GLY A 38 5.86 -25.99 -12.65
CA GLY A 38 6.68 -25.36 -11.61
C GLY A 38 7.98 -24.79 -12.16
N SER A 39 8.69 -25.55 -13.01
CA SER A 39 9.93 -25.08 -13.66
C SER A 39 9.67 -23.89 -14.58
N PHE A 40 8.57 -23.89 -15.33
CA PHE A 40 8.18 -22.80 -16.21
C PHE A 40 7.84 -21.52 -15.42
N LEU A 41 7.15 -21.64 -14.29
CA LEU A 41 6.84 -20.52 -13.41
C LEU A 41 8.12 -19.94 -12.76
N ILE A 42 9.05 -20.79 -12.32
CA ILE A 42 10.34 -20.38 -11.77
C ILE A 42 11.19 -19.69 -12.84
N LEU A 43 11.23 -20.22 -14.07
CA LEU A 43 11.95 -19.61 -15.19
C LEU A 43 11.34 -18.27 -15.60
N ARG A 44 10.02 -18.14 -15.58
CA ARG A 44 9.33 -16.86 -15.82
C ARG A 44 9.67 -15.83 -14.77
N GLN A 45 9.57 -16.18 -13.47
CA GLN A 45 9.96 -15.28 -12.38
C GLN A 45 11.43 -14.87 -12.50
N LYS A 46 12.34 -15.83 -12.73
CA LYS A 46 13.77 -15.56 -12.87
C LYS A 46 14.09 -14.68 -14.08
N ASN A 47 13.39 -14.85 -15.20
CA ASN A 47 13.57 -13.98 -16.37
C ASN A 47 13.05 -12.57 -16.13
N GLN A 48 11.94 -12.39 -15.40
CA GLN A 48 11.47 -11.07 -15.00
C GLN A 48 12.46 -10.39 -14.05
N THR A 49 12.97 -11.10 -13.04
CA THR A 49 14.00 -10.57 -12.12
C THR A 49 15.27 -10.17 -12.88
N ARG A 50 15.76 -11.00 -13.80
CA ARG A 50 16.94 -10.67 -14.62
C ARG A 50 16.74 -9.46 -15.53
N LYS A 51 15.54 -9.31 -16.11
CA LYS A 51 15.22 -8.14 -16.93
C LYS A 51 15.22 -6.88 -16.06
N PHE A 52 14.62 -6.94 -14.88
CA PHE A 52 14.62 -5.84 -13.92
C PHE A 52 16.03 -5.49 -13.44
N GLU A 53 16.84 -6.47 -13.04
CA GLU A 53 18.24 -6.27 -12.65
C GLU A 53 19.08 -5.65 -13.77
N SER A 54 18.85 -6.06 -15.03
CA SER A 54 19.53 -5.49 -16.19
C SER A 54 19.15 -4.04 -16.46
N ILE A 55 17.85 -3.71 -16.36
CA ILE A 55 17.38 -2.32 -16.50
C ILE A 55 17.93 -1.49 -15.34
N GLU A 56 17.87 -2.00 -14.11
CA GLU A 56 18.39 -1.32 -12.93
C GLU A 56 19.91 -1.07 -13.01
N ALA A 57 20.69 -2.00 -13.58
CA ALA A 57 22.11 -1.79 -13.81
C ALA A 57 22.36 -0.71 -14.88
N GLN A 58 21.67 -0.77 -16.02
CA GLN A 58 21.77 0.26 -17.07
C GLN A 58 21.36 1.63 -16.56
N LEU A 59 20.31 1.67 -15.75
CA LEU A 59 19.80 2.89 -15.14
C LEU A 59 20.75 3.42 -14.07
N GLY A 60 21.31 2.53 -13.25
CA GLY A 60 22.36 2.85 -12.30
C GLY A 60 23.59 3.44 -12.98
N ASP A 61 24.07 2.84 -14.07
CA ASP A 61 25.17 3.38 -14.86
C ASP A 61 24.81 4.72 -15.49
N PHE A 62 23.60 4.85 -16.04
CA PHE A 62 23.09 6.07 -16.66
C PHE A 62 22.98 7.23 -15.66
N PHE A 63 22.41 6.99 -14.47
CA PHE A 63 22.30 7.97 -13.40
C PHE A 63 23.64 8.24 -12.69
N THR A 64 24.57 7.27 -12.64
CA THR A 64 25.94 7.49 -12.15
C THR A 64 26.74 8.37 -13.11
N LEU A 65 26.57 8.15 -14.43
CA LEU A 65 27.16 8.98 -15.48
C LEU A 65 26.62 10.42 -15.42
N TRP A 66 25.33 10.58 -15.10
CA TRP A 66 24.71 11.86 -14.81
C TRP A 66 25.12 12.48 -13.46
N GLY A 67 25.37 11.67 -12.43
CA GLY A 67 25.83 12.13 -11.12
C GLY A 67 27.19 12.83 -11.16
N TYR A 68 28.03 12.51 -12.14
CA TYR A 68 29.29 13.22 -12.42
C TYR A 68 29.12 14.47 -13.29
N ASN A 69 28.00 14.62 -14.02
CA ASN A 69 27.76 15.74 -14.92
C ASN A 69 26.27 16.11 -14.98
N GLY A 70 25.78 16.78 -13.93
CA GLY A 70 24.37 17.18 -13.79
C GLY A 70 23.82 18.04 -14.94
N ARG A 71 24.68 18.60 -15.79
CA ARG A 71 24.29 19.28 -17.04
C ARG A 71 23.67 18.30 -18.05
N ILE A 72 24.22 17.08 -18.19
CA ILE A 72 23.71 16.09 -19.15
C ILE A 72 22.34 15.57 -18.71
N LEU A 73 22.14 15.34 -17.41
CA LEU A 73 20.82 15.04 -16.83
C LEU A 73 19.82 16.15 -17.16
N TYR A 74 20.21 17.41 -16.93
CA TYR A 74 19.37 18.55 -17.23
C TYR A 74 18.95 18.58 -18.70
N GLU A 75 19.92 18.58 -19.63
CA GLU A 75 19.66 18.69 -21.07
C GLU A 75 18.76 17.56 -21.58
N ASN A 76 19.03 16.32 -21.20
CA ASN A 76 18.22 15.17 -21.62
C ASN A 76 16.79 15.22 -21.08
N ILE A 77 16.58 15.69 -19.85
CA ILE A 77 15.23 15.80 -19.27
C ILE A 77 14.45 16.95 -19.93
N ILE A 78 15.12 18.08 -20.22
CA ILE A 78 14.48 19.17 -20.98
C ILE A 78 14.06 18.67 -22.36
N GLU A 79 14.93 17.97 -23.07
CA GLU A 79 14.60 17.40 -24.39
C GLU A 79 13.46 16.37 -24.29
N ALA A 80 13.56 15.39 -23.39
CA ALA A 80 12.58 14.32 -23.23
C ALA A 80 11.19 14.80 -22.74
N THR A 81 11.13 15.97 -22.11
CA THR A 81 9.86 16.59 -21.69
C THR A 81 9.36 17.66 -22.66
N GLU A 82 10.08 17.93 -23.75
CA GLU A 82 9.83 19.03 -24.68
C GLU A 82 9.73 20.39 -23.96
N ASP A 83 10.72 20.69 -23.12
CA ASP A 83 10.77 21.85 -22.22
C ASP A 83 9.56 21.92 -21.27
N PHE A 84 9.23 20.78 -20.65
CA PHE A 84 8.08 20.62 -19.77
C PHE A 84 6.74 21.00 -20.45
N SER A 85 6.56 20.52 -21.67
CA SER A 85 5.31 20.66 -22.43
C SER A 85 4.11 20.10 -21.66
N SER A 86 2.97 20.79 -21.75
CA SER A 86 1.71 20.33 -21.14
C SER A 86 1.26 18.97 -21.67
N ASN A 87 1.69 18.57 -22.87
CA ASN A 87 1.39 17.26 -23.44
C ASN A 87 2.00 16.10 -22.64
N ASN A 88 3.11 16.36 -21.95
CA ASN A 88 3.82 15.39 -21.13
C ASN A 88 3.40 15.47 -19.65
N CYS A 89 2.58 16.45 -19.27
CA CYS A 89 2.15 16.64 -17.89
C CYS A 89 1.13 15.54 -17.50
N ILE A 90 1.45 14.78 -16.45
CA ILE A 90 0.62 13.70 -15.93
C ILE A 90 -0.03 14.04 -14.58
N GLY A 91 0.38 15.14 -13.95
CA GLY A 91 -0.21 15.62 -12.71
C GLY A 91 0.36 16.96 -12.28
N SER A 92 -0.42 17.73 -11.52
CA SER A 92 0.02 19.01 -10.95
C SER A 92 -0.54 19.15 -9.53
N GLY A 93 0.30 19.60 -8.61
CA GLY A 93 -0.03 19.78 -7.19
C GLY A 93 0.59 21.06 -6.62
N GLY A 94 0.45 21.28 -5.31
CA GLY A 94 0.96 22.49 -4.66
C GLY A 94 2.48 22.68 -4.76
N TYR A 95 3.23 21.58 -4.77
CA TYR A 95 4.70 21.58 -4.75
C TYR A 95 5.34 21.52 -6.15
N GLY A 96 4.56 21.30 -7.20
CA GLY A 96 5.09 21.13 -8.55
C GLY A 96 4.16 20.42 -9.52
N ALA A 97 4.67 20.21 -10.73
CA ALA A 97 4.03 19.41 -11.78
C ALA A 97 4.89 18.20 -12.15
N VAL A 98 4.24 17.08 -12.43
CA VAL A 98 4.88 15.81 -12.77
C VAL A 98 4.70 15.57 -14.27
N TYR A 99 5.80 15.24 -14.94
CA TYR A 99 5.85 15.00 -16.38
C TYR A 99 6.32 13.58 -16.65
N LYS A 100 5.72 12.93 -17.64
CA LYS A 100 6.23 11.67 -18.20
C LYS A 100 7.35 12.00 -19.18
N ALA A 101 8.48 11.34 -19.06
CA ALA A 101 9.60 11.49 -19.98
C ALA A 101 10.11 10.11 -20.44
N VAL A 102 10.53 10.03 -21.70
CA VAL A 102 11.20 8.83 -22.23
C VAL A 102 12.67 9.18 -22.40
N LEU A 103 13.52 8.53 -21.61
CA LEU A 103 14.96 8.74 -21.65
C LEU A 103 15.56 8.22 -22.98
N PRO A 104 16.74 8.70 -23.40
CA PRO A 104 17.40 8.21 -24.62
C PRO A 104 17.64 6.69 -24.65
N ILE A 105 17.73 6.07 -23.48
CA ILE A 105 17.85 4.61 -23.30
C ILE A 105 16.53 3.84 -23.49
N GLY A 106 15.42 4.55 -23.76
CA GLY A 106 14.07 3.99 -23.93
C GLY A 106 13.29 3.82 -22.63
N GLU A 107 13.90 4.10 -21.48
CA GLU A 107 13.27 3.98 -20.16
C GLU A 107 12.29 5.13 -19.92
N VAL A 108 11.12 4.81 -19.38
CA VAL A 108 10.10 5.80 -19.03
C VAL A 108 10.26 6.23 -17.58
N VAL A 109 10.33 7.54 -17.32
CA VAL A 109 10.48 8.11 -15.98
C VAL A 109 9.41 9.15 -15.68
N ALA A 110 9.18 9.39 -14.39
CA ALA A 110 8.37 10.50 -13.90
C ALA A 110 9.28 11.63 -13.42
N VAL A 111 9.04 12.85 -13.89
CA VAL A 111 9.84 14.04 -13.57
C VAL A 111 8.97 15.04 -12.83
N LYS A 112 9.17 15.17 -11.51
CA LYS A 112 8.50 16.17 -10.67
C LYS A 112 9.28 17.47 -10.73
N LYS A 113 8.81 18.43 -11.52
CA LYS A 113 9.33 19.80 -11.58
C LYS A 113 8.70 20.64 -10.48
N LEU A 114 9.54 21.26 -9.65
CA LEU A 114 9.06 22.18 -8.62
C LEU A 114 8.56 23.48 -9.23
N HIS A 115 7.56 24.08 -8.58
CA HIS A 115 7.16 25.44 -8.91
C HIS A 115 8.25 26.45 -8.52
N GLN A 116 8.63 27.31 -9.46
CA GLN A 116 9.46 28.48 -9.21
C GLN A 116 8.52 29.65 -8.85
N SER A 117 8.37 29.96 -7.57
CA SER A 117 7.69 31.18 -7.11
C SER A 117 8.72 32.25 -6.72
N GLU A 118 8.33 33.53 -6.59
CA GLU A 118 9.24 34.63 -6.24
C GLU A 118 9.24 35.02 -4.74
N ASP A 119 8.34 34.47 -3.93
CA ASP A 119 8.19 34.79 -2.49
C ASP A 119 8.17 33.54 -1.59
N SER A 120 8.14 33.73 -0.25
CA SER A 120 8.15 32.76 0.89
C SER A 120 7.73 31.29 0.68
N MET A 121 6.91 30.97 -0.33
CA MET A 121 6.75 29.62 -0.87
C MET A 121 8.05 28.98 -1.39
N ILE A 122 9.04 29.77 -1.83
CA ILE A 122 10.36 29.26 -2.25
C ILE A 122 11.02 28.45 -1.14
N SER A 123 11.07 28.98 0.09
CA SER A 123 11.77 28.32 1.19
C SER A 123 11.09 27.02 1.61
N ASN A 124 9.76 26.96 1.54
CA ASN A 124 9.00 25.73 1.79
C ASN A 124 9.17 24.70 0.67
N ASN A 125 9.16 25.11 -0.60
CA ASN A 125 9.35 24.22 -1.74
C ASN A 125 10.79 23.67 -1.80
N LEU A 126 11.80 24.50 -1.51
CA LEU A 126 13.19 24.06 -1.40
C LEU A 126 13.37 23.08 -0.24
N LYS A 127 12.77 23.36 0.92
CA LYS A 127 12.79 22.44 2.05
C LYS A 127 12.11 21.11 1.72
N ALA A 128 10.98 21.14 1.01
CA ALA A 128 10.31 19.93 0.56
C ALA A 128 11.18 19.11 -0.40
N PHE A 129 11.84 19.78 -1.34
CA PHE A 129 12.79 19.15 -2.25
C PHE A 129 13.97 18.51 -1.51
N GLU A 130 14.59 19.21 -0.56
CA GLU A 130 15.69 18.68 0.26
C GLU A 130 15.24 17.51 1.13
N ASN A 131 14.06 17.59 1.77
CA ASN A 131 13.48 16.49 2.55
C ASN A 131 13.25 15.26 1.68
N GLU A 132 12.68 15.44 0.50
CA GLU A 132 12.36 14.36 -0.43
C GLU A 132 13.64 13.67 -0.92
N ILE A 133 14.67 14.44 -1.30
CA ILE A 133 15.99 13.90 -1.65
C ILE A 133 16.59 13.14 -0.47
N HIS A 134 16.61 13.73 0.72
CA HIS A 134 17.22 13.11 1.89
C HIS A 134 16.50 11.82 2.29
N ALA A 135 15.16 11.80 2.29
CA ALA A 135 14.39 10.61 2.63
C ALA A 135 14.62 9.50 1.60
N LEU A 136 14.47 9.80 0.30
CA LEU A 136 14.54 8.80 -0.77
C LEU A 136 15.97 8.34 -1.11
N SER A 137 17.00 9.09 -0.69
CA SER A 137 18.40 8.65 -0.83
C SER A 137 18.77 7.56 0.18
N GLU A 138 18.09 7.50 1.34
CA GLU A 138 18.40 6.57 2.43
C GLU A 138 17.48 5.35 2.49
N ILE A 139 16.31 5.40 1.85
CA ILE A 139 15.32 4.31 1.86
C ILE A 139 15.28 3.55 0.53
N ARG A 140 15.19 2.23 0.61
CA ARG A 140 14.91 1.37 -0.54
C ARG A 140 13.98 0.24 -0.12
N HIS A 141 12.78 0.22 -0.67
CA HIS A 141 11.77 -0.78 -0.33
C HIS A 141 10.85 -1.02 -1.53
N ARG A 142 10.38 -2.26 -1.73
CA ARG A 142 9.51 -2.67 -2.85
C ARG A 142 8.16 -1.95 -2.94
N ASN A 143 7.77 -1.24 -1.88
CA ASN A 143 6.50 -0.51 -1.77
C ASN A 143 6.74 1.00 -1.57
N ILE A 144 7.92 1.51 -1.94
CA ILE A 144 8.28 2.92 -1.91
C ILE A 144 8.84 3.27 -3.28
N VAL A 145 8.35 4.37 -3.87
CA VAL A 145 8.79 4.82 -5.19
C VAL A 145 10.30 5.08 -5.19
N LYS A 146 10.98 4.63 -6.24
CA LYS A 146 12.42 4.79 -6.40
C LYS A 146 12.73 6.16 -6.99
N LEU A 147 13.51 6.94 -6.25
CA LEU A 147 14.18 8.13 -6.76
C LEU A 147 15.43 7.69 -7.53
N TYR A 148 15.51 8.07 -8.79
CA TYR A 148 16.69 7.81 -9.61
C TYR A 148 17.72 8.94 -9.54
N GLY A 149 17.24 10.18 -9.41
CA GLY A 149 18.12 11.34 -9.31
C GLY A 149 17.36 12.63 -9.17
N PHE A 150 18.11 13.73 -9.07
CA PHE A 150 17.57 15.07 -8.95
C PHE A 150 18.43 16.05 -9.73
N CYS A 151 17.83 17.17 -10.11
CA CYS A 151 18.54 18.31 -10.69
C CYS A 151 18.20 19.57 -9.90
N SER A 152 19.24 20.28 -9.44
CA SER A 152 19.13 21.62 -8.87
C SER A 152 19.75 22.59 -9.86
N HIS A 153 18.92 23.27 -10.65
CA HIS A 153 19.36 24.24 -11.65
C HIS A 153 18.58 25.55 -11.50
N PRO A 154 19.20 26.73 -11.66
CA PRO A 154 18.53 28.02 -11.42
C PRO A 154 17.22 28.21 -12.17
N LYS A 155 17.11 27.64 -13.38
CA LYS A 155 15.90 27.72 -14.21
C LYS A 155 14.85 26.63 -13.97
N ASN A 156 15.25 25.44 -13.54
CA ASN A 156 14.33 24.34 -13.30
C ASN A 156 14.95 23.41 -12.26
N SER A 157 14.28 23.21 -11.13
CA SER A 157 14.64 22.18 -10.16
C SER A 157 13.62 21.05 -10.24
N PHE A 158 14.10 19.81 -10.31
CA PHE A 158 13.23 18.65 -10.50
C PHE A 158 13.81 17.36 -9.93
N LEU A 159 12.93 16.40 -9.68
CA LEU A 159 13.21 15.05 -9.18
C LEU A 159 12.83 14.04 -10.26
N VAL A 160 13.63 12.99 -10.44
CA VAL A 160 13.42 11.94 -11.45
C VAL A 160 13.17 10.62 -10.73
N TYR A 161 12.02 10.01 -10.97
CA TYR A 161 11.56 8.77 -10.34
C TYR A 161 11.32 7.69 -11.39
N GLU A 162 11.17 6.46 -10.89
CA GLU A 162 10.49 5.42 -11.66
C GLU A 162 9.08 5.87 -12.07
N PHE A 163 8.66 5.48 -13.27
CA PHE A 163 7.31 5.74 -13.75
C PHE A 163 6.40 4.57 -13.36
N VAL A 164 5.38 4.84 -12.54
CA VAL A 164 4.41 3.85 -12.06
C VAL A 164 3.12 3.97 -12.88
N GLU A 165 2.76 2.91 -13.62
CA GLU A 165 1.93 3.04 -14.83
C GLU A 165 0.47 3.36 -14.60
N LYS A 166 -0.15 2.86 -13.52
CA LYS A 166 -1.57 3.16 -13.22
C LYS A 166 -1.76 4.48 -12.50
N GLY A 167 -0.67 5.20 -12.21
CA GLY A 167 -0.72 6.46 -11.48
C GLY A 167 -1.20 6.27 -10.05
N SER A 168 -1.89 7.28 -9.49
CA SER A 168 -2.31 7.28 -8.09
C SER A 168 -3.53 6.40 -7.84
N LEU A 169 -3.58 5.81 -6.65
CA LEU A 169 -4.72 5.05 -6.14
C LEU A 169 -6.01 5.88 -6.20
N ARG A 170 -5.94 7.19 -5.97
CA ARG A 170 -7.09 8.08 -6.13
C ARG A 170 -7.65 8.06 -7.54
N MET A 171 -6.80 8.11 -8.56
CA MET A 171 -7.23 8.02 -9.97
C MET A 171 -7.90 6.68 -10.24
N VAL A 172 -7.27 5.59 -9.80
CA VAL A 172 -7.78 4.22 -9.96
C VAL A 172 -9.15 4.06 -9.29
N LEU A 173 -9.33 4.53 -8.06
CA LEU A 173 -10.61 4.45 -7.33
C LEU A 173 -11.70 5.35 -7.91
N SER A 174 -11.33 6.49 -8.49
CA SER A 174 -12.27 7.45 -9.11
C SER A 174 -12.75 6.99 -10.48
N ASN A 175 -11.94 6.22 -11.21
CA ASN A 175 -12.34 5.58 -12.47
C ASN A 175 -13.19 4.34 -12.17
N LYS A 176 -14.39 4.27 -12.75
CA LYS A 176 -15.33 3.17 -12.51
C LYS A 176 -14.74 1.81 -12.94
N ASP A 177 -14.15 1.75 -14.12
CA ASP A 177 -13.69 0.48 -14.69
C ASP A 177 -12.44 -0.01 -13.95
N GLU A 178 -11.48 0.87 -13.69
CA GLU A 178 -10.27 0.52 -12.94
C GLU A 178 -10.56 0.15 -11.48
N ALA A 179 -11.52 0.82 -10.83
CA ALA A 179 -11.92 0.47 -9.47
C ALA A 179 -12.60 -0.91 -9.38
N MET A 180 -13.25 -1.35 -10.46
CA MET A 180 -13.81 -2.70 -10.57
C MET A 180 -12.73 -3.75 -10.84
N GLU A 181 -11.65 -3.39 -11.55
CA GLU A 181 -10.49 -4.26 -11.73
C GLU A 181 -9.66 -4.41 -10.44
N LEU A 182 -9.64 -3.39 -9.59
CA LEU A 182 -9.05 -3.43 -8.24
C LEU A 182 -9.99 -4.19 -7.28
N ASP A 183 -10.08 -5.51 -7.44
CA ASP A 183 -10.89 -6.40 -6.60
C ASP A 183 -10.45 -6.43 -5.12
N TRP A 184 -11.19 -7.17 -4.29
CA TRP A 184 -10.91 -7.24 -2.85
C TRP A 184 -9.53 -7.79 -2.50
N GLU A 185 -8.99 -8.75 -3.25
CA GLU A 185 -7.67 -9.31 -2.98
C GLU A 185 -6.58 -8.29 -3.32
N LYS A 186 -6.72 -7.58 -4.45
CA LYS A 186 -5.82 -6.48 -4.80
C LYS A 186 -5.91 -5.33 -3.81
N ARG A 187 -7.10 -4.94 -3.37
CA ARG A 187 -7.29 -3.91 -2.32
C ARG A 187 -6.58 -4.30 -1.02
N LEU A 188 -6.70 -5.57 -0.59
CA LEU A 188 -5.98 -6.07 0.58
C LEU A 188 -4.45 -6.04 0.37
N ASN A 189 -3.97 -6.36 -0.82
CA ASN A 189 -2.54 -6.29 -1.15
C ASN A 189 -2.02 -4.86 -1.17
N VAL A 190 -2.80 -3.89 -1.67
CA VAL A 190 -2.47 -2.45 -1.59
C VAL A 190 -2.32 -2.03 -0.13
N VAL A 191 -3.28 -2.37 0.74
CA VAL A 191 -3.21 -2.06 2.19
C VAL A 191 -1.96 -2.69 2.83
N LYS A 192 -1.64 -3.94 2.49
CA LYS A 192 -0.41 -4.61 2.96
C LYS A 192 0.86 -3.91 2.48
N GLY A 193 0.93 -3.52 1.21
CA GLY A 193 2.08 -2.84 0.62
C GLY A 193 2.37 -1.52 1.33
N VAL A 194 1.34 -0.69 1.54
CA VAL A 194 1.47 0.57 2.29
C VAL A 194 1.88 0.31 3.74
N ALA A 195 1.28 -0.68 4.42
CA ALA A 195 1.65 -1.02 5.80
C ALA A 195 3.11 -1.45 5.92
N ASN A 196 3.62 -2.24 4.97
CA ASN A 196 5.00 -2.68 4.93
C ASN A 196 5.96 -1.49 4.71
N ALA A 197 5.63 -0.59 3.78
CA ALA A 197 6.42 0.63 3.55
C ALA A 197 6.52 1.51 4.80
N LEU A 198 5.38 1.81 5.44
CA LEU A 198 5.37 2.61 6.67
C LEU A 198 6.09 1.90 7.82
N SER A 199 5.91 0.59 7.99
CA SER A 199 6.63 -0.19 9.01
C SER A 199 8.15 -0.10 8.82
N TYR A 200 8.62 -0.23 7.57
CA TYR A 200 10.04 -0.13 7.24
C TYR A 200 10.59 1.26 7.62
N MET A 201 9.91 2.33 7.23
CA MET A 201 10.34 3.70 7.52
C MET A 201 10.32 4.04 9.02
N HIS A 202 9.32 3.58 9.75
CA HIS A 202 9.15 3.88 11.18
C HIS A 202 10.09 3.07 12.08
N HIS A 203 10.47 1.86 11.67
CA HIS A 203 11.06 0.90 12.59
C HIS A 203 12.31 0.19 12.10
N ASP A 204 12.57 0.17 10.80
CA ASP A 204 13.74 -0.50 10.22
C ASP A 204 14.78 0.52 9.70
N HIS A 205 14.39 1.80 9.58
CA HIS A 205 15.29 2.92 9.35
C HIS A 205 15.66 3.63 10.67
N SER A 206 16.91 4.11 10.78
CA SER A 206 17.41 4.85 11.94
C SER A 206 18.18 6.09 11.50
N PRO A 207 17.69 7.32 11.78
CA PRO A 207 16.51 7.64 12.59
C PRO A 207 15.18 7.33 11.88
N PRO A 208 14.06 7.09 12.59
CA PRO A 208 12.76 6.87 11.96
C PRO A 208 12.36 8.00 11.01
N ILE A 209 11.76 7.64 9.88
CA ILE A 209 11.23 8.59 8.88
C ILE A 209 9.71 8.60 8.98
N ILE A 210 9.12 9.76 9.24
CA ILE A 210 7.66 9.97 9.23
C ILE A 210 7.28 10.62 7.90
N HIS A 211 6.31 10.03 7.20
CA HIS A 211 5.86 10.50 5.88
C HIS A 211 5.05 11.80 5.97
N ARG A 212 4.10 11.86 6.90
CA ARG A 212 3.18 12.98 7.21
C ARG A 212 2.11 13.27 6.17
N ASP A 213 2.27 12.78 4.93
CA ASP A 213 1.24 12.96 3.90
C ASP A 213 0.76 11.64 3.28
N VAL A 214 0.40 10.67 4.13
CA VAL A 214 -0.15 9.39 3.65
C VAL A 214 -1.58 9.60 3.16
N SER A 215 -1.80 9.47 1.85
CA SER A 215 -3.12 9.62 1.22
C SER A 215 -3.22 8.81 -0.08
N SER A 216 -4.41 8.68 -0.66
CA SER A 216 -4.59 7.99 -1.96
C SER A 216 -3.97 8.72 -3.15
N ASN A 217 -3.63 10.01 -3.03
CA ASN A 217 -2.85 10.71 -4.06
C ASN A 217 -1.39 10.24 -4.07
N ASN A 218 -0.88 9.86 -2.90
CA ASN A 218 0.53 9.56 -2.64
C ASN A 218 0.83 8.05 -2.56
N VAL A 219 -0.12 7.24 -3.03
CA VAL A 219 0.08 5.80 -3.24
C VAL A 219 -0.11 5.54 -4.72
N LEU A 220 0.95 5.13 -5.40
CA LEU A 220 0.93 4.78 -6.82
C LEU A 220 0.74 3.27 -6.99
N LEU A 221 0.12 2.85 -8.09
CA LEU A 221 -0.08 1.43 -8.41
C LEU A 221 0.63 1.06 -9.73
N ASP A 222 1.43 0.01 -9.70
CA ASP A 222 2.03 -0.54 -10.92
C ASP A 222 1.03 -1.44 -11.68
N LEU A 223 1.50 -2.03 -12.80
CA LEU A 223 0.68 -2.91 -13.64
C LEU A 223 0.14 -4.14 -12.90
N ASP A 224 0.82 -4.59 -11.83
CA ASP A 224 0.42 -5.73 -11.01
C ASP A 224 -0.43 -5.31 -9.79
N TYR A 225 -0.80 -4.02 -9.70
CA TYR A 225 -1.52 -3.41 -8.57
C TYR A 225 -0.75 -3.48 -7.24
N GLU A 226 0.58 -3.59 -7.30
CA GLU A 226 1.41 -3.41 -6.11
C GLU A 226 1.51 -1.92 -5.77
N ALA A 227 1.46 -1.62 -4.48
CA ALA A 227 1.42 -0.25 -3.98
C ALA A 227 2.82 0.32 -3.74
N HIS A 228 3.03 1.55 -4.20
CA HIS A 228 4.27 2.31 -4.04
C HIS A 228 3.97 3.66 -3.38
N VAL A 229 4.44 3.85 -2.15
CA VAL A 229 4.30 5.13 -1.42
C VAL A 229 5.23 6.16 -2.07
N SER A 230 4.69 7.36 -2.31
CA SER A 230 5.35 8.46 -3.02
C SER A 230 5.15 9.81 -2.30
N ASP A 231 5.80 10.86 -2.79
CA ASP A 231 5.73 12.24 -2.29
C ASP A 231 6.25 12.42 -0.86
N PHE A 232 7.58 12.46 -0.75
CA PHE A 232 8.29 12.59 0.51
C PHE A 232 8.61 14.04 0.87
N GLY A 233 8.01 15.02 0.18
CA GLY A 233 8.29 16.44 0.41
C GLY A 233 8.01 16.91 1.84
N THR A 234 7.01 16.30 2.49
CA THR A 234 6.65 16.59 3.88
C THR A 234 7.39 15.75 4.90
N ALA A 235 8.12 14.72 4.45
CA ALA A 235 8.71 13.70 5.29
C ALA A 235 9.75 14.28 6.25
N ARG A 236 9.91 13.63 7.42
CA ARG A 236 10.86 14.06 8.44
C ARG A 236 11.56 12.90 9.13
N LEU A 237 12.87 13.08 9.32
CA LEU A 237 13.69 12.23 10.18
C LEU A 237 13.54 12.67 11.64
N LEU A 238 13.09 11.76 12.51
CA LEU A 238 13.03 11.99 13.95
C LEU A 238 14.42 11.85 14.59
N LYS A 239 15.23 12.90 14.52
CA LYS A 239 16.52 12.96 15.21
C LYS A 239 16.32 13.33 16.69
N PRO A 240 16.97 12.64 17.65
CA PRO A 240 16.80 12.87 19.10
C PRO A 240 17.07 14.32 19.54
N ASP A 241 17.97 15.01 18.83
CA ASP A 241 18.43 16.35 19.18
C ASP A 241 17.62 17.48 18.50
N PHE A 242 16.62 17.14 17.69
CA PHE A 242 15.81 18.11 16.93
C PHE A 242 14.39 18.24 17.52
N SER A 243 13.79 19.42 17.34
CA SER A 243 12.41 19.63 17.79
C SER A 243 11.43 18.85 16.91
N ASN A 244 10.53 18.09 17.55
CA ASN A 244 9.42 17.41 16.86
C ASN A 244 8.28 18.38 16.47
N TRP A 245 8.52 19.70 16.57
CA TRP A 245 7.53 20.75 16.32
C TRP A 245 7.59 21.20 14.86
N THR A 246 6.46 21.18 14.16
CA THR A 246 6.44 21.45 12.72
C THR A 246 5.21 22.24 12.28
N SER A 247 5.30 22.93 11.14
CA SER A 247 4.13 23.48 10.45
C SER A 247 3.26 22.34 9.90
N LEU A 248 1.94 22.53 9.93
CA LEU A 248 0.97 21.61 9.36
C LEU A 248 1.29 21.36 7.87
N ALA A 249 1.42 20.09 7.49
CA ALA A 249 1.77 19.70 6.12
C ALA A 249 0.89 18.56 5.57
N ASP A 250 0.03 17.99 6.41
CA ASP A 250 -0.77 16.81 6.09
C ASP A 250 -1.98 17.18 5.20
N THR A 251 -2.41 16.25 4.36
CA THR A 251 -3.63 16.42 3.54
C THR A 251 -4.90 16.44 4.40
N PHE A 252 -5.73 17.47 4.22
CA PHE A 252 -7.05 17.58 4.86
C PHE A 252 -7.90 16.31 4.64
N GLY A 253 -8.44 15.77 5.73
CA GLY A 253 -9.19 14.50 5.73
C GLY A 253 -8.38 13.29 6.22
N TYR A 254 -7.05 13.36 6.18
CA TYR A 254 -6.14 12.30 6.66
C TYR A 254 -5.37 12.70 7.93
N ILE A 255 -5.49 13.97 8.34
CA ILE A 255 -4.75 14.55 9.46
C ILE A 255 -5.21 13.94 10.78
N ALA A 256 -4.26 13.50 11.58
CA ALA A 256 -4.54 12.98 12.91
C ALA A 256 -5.06 14.10 13.84
N PRO A 257 -6.09 13.85 14.67
CA PRO A 257 -6.80 14.90 15.42
C PRO A 257 -5.91 15.64 16.42
N GLU A 258 -4.89 14.98 16.98
CA GLU A 258 -3.93 15.60 17.89
C GLU A 258 -3.08 16.68 17.22
N LEU A 259 -2.90 16.63 15.90
CA LEU A 259 -2.12 17.63 15.16
C LEU A 259 -2.83 18.99 15.08
N ALA A 260 -4.16 19.01 15.29
CA ALA A 260 -4.93 20.24 15.40
C ALA A 260 -4.62 21.00 16.71
N TYR A 261 -4.23 20.29 17.76
CA TYR A 261 -3.98 20.86 19.10
C TYR A 261 -2.49 20.89 19.47
N THR A 262 -1.71 19.98 18.90
CA THR A 262 -0.28 19.81 19.18
C THR A 262 0.47 19.79 17.86
N MET A 263 1.43 20.69 17.66
CA MET A 263 2.28 20.67 16.46
C MET A 263 3.41 19.64 16.59
N LYS A 264 3.26 18.67 17.50
CA LYS A 264 4.23 17.61 17.79
C LYS A 264 3.95 16.42 16.88
N VAL A 265 4.91 16.10 16.02
CA VAL A 265 4.81 14.99 15.08
C VAL A 265 5.52 13.76 15.63
N ASP A 266 4.87 12.61 15.56
CA ASP A 266 5.44 11.28 15.81
C ASP A 266 4.90 10.28 14.78
N GLU A 267 5.37 9.03 14.82
CA GLU A 267 4.97 8.01 13.85
C GLU A 267 3.46 7.68 13.88
N ARG A 268 2.74 8.12 14.92
CA ARG A 268 1.31 7.82 15.11
C ARG A 268 0.41 8.66 14.22
N CYS A 269 0.88 9.78 13.66
CA CYS A 269 0.09 10.52 12.69
C CYS A 269 -0.05 9.73 11.38
N ASP A 270 1.04 9.13 10.88
CA ASP A 270 1.03 8.25 9.72
C ASP A 270 0.13 7.02 9.94
N VAL A 271 0.08 6.48 11.17
CA VAL A 271 -0.84 5.38 11.53
C VAL A 271 -2.30 5.82 11.35
N TYR A 272 -2.66 7.02 11.80
CA TYR A 272 -4.02 7.53 11.65
C TYR A 272 -4.38 7.71 10.16
N SER A 273 -3.50 8.36 9.39
CA SER A 273 -3.67 8.56 7.95
C SER A 273 -3.77 7.24 7.19
N PHE A 274 -3.01 6.21 7.60
CA PHE A 274 -3.14 4.83 7.09
C PHE A 274 -4.53 4.24 7.38
N GLY A 275 -5.10 4.49 8.55
CA GLY A 275 -6.46 4.09 8.89
C GLY A 275 -7.51 4.71 7.96
N VAL A 276 -7.38 6.01 7.67
CA VAL A 276 -8.26 6.73 6.71
C VAL A 276 -8.13 6.14 5.31
N LEU A 277 -6.89 5.97 4.84
CA LEU A 277 -6.58 5.40 3.53
C LEU A 277 -7.12 3.97 3.38
N THR A 278 -6.96 3.13 4.39
CA THR A 278 -7.50 1.76 4.39
C THR A 278 -9.01 1.78 4.23
N MET A 279 -9.68 2.73 4.88
CA MET A 279 -11.12 2.87 4.74
C MET A 279 -11.54 3.36 3.35
N GLU A 280 -10.84 4.34 2.81
CA GLU A 280 -11.05 4.82 1.45
C GLU A 280 -10.91 3.70 0.42
N ILE A 281 -9.89 2.85 0.56
CA ILE A 281 -9.66 1.69 -0.31
C ILE A 281 -10.88 0.75 -0.29
N PHE A 282 -11.41 0.41 0.88
CA PHE A 282 -12.55 -0.52 0.97
C PHE A 282 -13.89 0.09 0.58
N MET A 283 -14.06 1.39 0.80
CA MET A 283 -15.30 2.11 0.43
C MET A 283 -15.31 2.54 -1.04
N GLY A 284 -14.14 2.57 -1.70
CA GLY A 284 -13.98 3.06 -3.06
C GLY A 284 -14.08 4.58 -3.20
N LYS A 285 -14.17 5.29 -2.08
CA LYS A 285 -14.29 6.75 -1.97
C LYS A 285 -13.83 7.19 -0.58
N HIS A 286 -13.41 8.45 -0.47
CA HIS A 286 -12.96 8.99 0.81
C HIS A 286 -14.06 8.86 1.88
N PRO A 287 -13.74 8.39 3.10
CA PRO A 287 -14.74 8.12 4.13
C PRO A 287 -15.43 9.39 4.68
N GLY A 288 -14.77 10.56 4.63
CA GLY A 288 -15.36 11.85 5.00
C GLY A 288 -15.95 11.83 6.41
N ASP A 289 -17.19 12.31 6.55
CA ASP A 289 -17.89 12.41 7.83
C ASP A 289 -18.17 11.05 8.51
N LEU A 290 -18.04 9.92 7.79
CA LEU A 290 -18.18 8.60 8.40
C LEU A 290 -17.09 8.32 9.44
N ILE A 291 -15.93 8.98 9.34
CA ILE A 291 -14.89 8.93 10.39
C ILE A 291 -15.39 9.63 11.67
N SER A 292 -16.18 10.69 11.53
CA SER A 292 -16.76 11.41 12.67
C SER A 292 -17.86 10.61 13.36
N CYS A 293 -18.52 9.70 12.63
CA CYS A 293 -19.52 8.78 13.17
C CYS A 293 -18.92 7.59 13.93
N LEU A 294 -17.59 7.46 14.00
CA LEU A 294 -16.97 6.36 14.71
C LEU A 294 -17.17 6.53 16.21
N PRO A 295 -17.45 5.43 16.95
CA PRO A 295 -17.56 5.51 18.39
C PRO A 295 -16.20 5.90 18.95
N LEU A 296 -16.01 7.22 19.16
CA LEU A 296 -14.90 7.76 19.92
C LEU A 296 -14.87 6.98 21.22
N SER A 297 -13.76 6.29 21.47
CA SER A 297 -13.51 5.61 22.74
C SER A 297 -13.28 6.67 23.83
N SER A 298 -14.32 7.40 24.16
CA SER A 298 -14.41 8.29 25.31
C SER A 298 -15.90 8.43 25.63
N SER A 299 -16.29 7.73 26.68
CA SER A 299 -17.47 8.02 27.48
C SER A 299 -17.66 9.53 27.66
N ALA A 300 -18.58 10.13 26.91
CA ALA A 300 -19.26 11.37 27.25
C ALA A 300 -20.54 11.48 26.40
N SER A 301 -21.65 11.12 27.03
CA SER A 301 -22.97 11.59 26.66
C SER A 301 -22.94 13.10 26.47
N THR A 302 -23.02 13.54 25.21
CA THR A 302 -23.42 14.91 24.88
C THR A 302 -24.38 14.83 23.72
N SER A 303 -25.64 14.85 24.10
CA SER A 303 -26.81 15.06 23.27
C SER A 303 -26.61 16.26 22.35
N THR A 304 -26.39 16.00 21.06
CA THR A 304 -26.75 16.92 19.98
C THR A 304 -27.39 16.12 18.85
N SER A 305 -28.72 16.18 18.84
CA SER A 305 -29.63 15.99 17.71
C SER A 305 -29.08 15.22 16.49
N VAL A 306 -29.08 13.90 16.58
CA VAL A 306 -29.26 13.03 15.40
C VAL A 306 -30.60 12.33 15.60
N PRO A 307 -31.50 12.27 14.60
CA PRO A 307 -32.82 11.65 14.75
C PRO A 307 -32.67 10.20 15.23
N ASN A 308 -33.58 9.80 16.12
CA ASN A 308 -33.82 8.42 16.51
C ASN A 308 -34.04 7.54 15.27
N ASP A 309 -32.98 6.97 14.73
CA ASP A 309 -33.01 5.72 13.98
C ASP A 309 -31.78 4.92 14.42
N ASN A 310 -32.01 3.91 15.26
CA ASN A 310 -31.03 2.87 15.59
C ASN A 310 -30.78 1.96 14.36
N GLN A 311 -30.55 2.54 13.18
CA GLN A 311 -30.14 1.80 12.00
C GLN A 311 -28.68 1.42 12.15
N GLN A 312 -28.46 0.20 12.64
CA GLN A 312 -27.16 -0.44 12.60
C GLN A 312 -26.68 -0.47 11.15
N ILE A 313 -25.66 0.35 10.85
CA ILE A 313 -25.04 0.37 9.53
C ILE A 313 -24.32 -0.97 9.35
N LEU A 314 -24.62 -1.70 8.28
CA LEU A 314 -23.94 -2.96 7.98
C LEU A 314 -22.68 -2.66 7.16
N LEU A 315 -21.59 -3.38 7.44
CA LEU A 315 -20.33 -3.27 6.71
C LEU A 315 -20.55 -3.48 5.20
N LYS A 316 -21.43 -4.42 4.82
CA LYS A 316 -21.77 -4.68 3.42
C LYS A 316 -22.37 -3.48 2.70
N ASP A 317 -22.93 -2.50 3.41
CA ASP A 317 -23.56 -1.30 2.85
C ASP A 317 -22.60 -0.09 2.84
N VAL A 318 -21.45 -0.22 3.51
CA VAL A 318 -20.39 0.81 3.58
C VAL A 318 -19.29 0.56 2.56
N ILE A 319 -18.92 -0.71 2.35
CA ILE A 319 -17.91 -1.09 1.36
C ILE A 319 -18.35 -0.77 -0.07
N ASP A 320 -17.39 -0.73 -0.99
CA ASP A 320 -17.62 -0.40 -2.40
C ASP A 320 -18.62 -1.34 -3.08
N GLN A 321 -19.80 -0.80 -3.40
CA GLN A 321 -20.91 -1.53 -4.03
C GLN A 321 -20.67 -1.87 -5.50
N ARG A 322 -19.61 -1.34 -6.12
CA ARG A 322 -19.22 -1.72 -7.49
C ARG A 322 -18.71 -3.16 -7.56
N LEU A 323 -18.20 -3.69 -6.45
CA LEU A 323 -17.72 -5.05 -6.33
C LEU A 323 -18.79 -5.96 -5.70
N SER A 324 -18.81 -7.22 -6.11
CA SER A 324 -19.62 -8.23 -5.39
C SER A 324 -19.10 -8.39 -3.96
N PRO A 325 -19.97 -8.63 -2.95
CA PRO A 325 -19.53 -8.80 -1.58
C PRO A 325 -18.42 -9.86 -1.43
N PRO A 326 -17.41 -9.63 -0.60
CA PRO A 326 -16.32 -10.58 -0.42
C PRO A 326 -16.85 -11.89 0.18
N VAL A 327 -16.24 -13.01 -0.21
CA VAL A 327 -16.63 -14.35 0.23
C VAL A 327 -15.46 -15.10 0.87
N ARG A 328 -15.77 -16.13 1.67
CA ARG A 328 -14.79 -17.07 2.25
C ARG A 328 -13.66 -16.36 3.01
N GLN A 329 -12.40 -16.56 2.60
CA GLN A 329 -11.23 -16.02 3.29
C GLN A 329 -11.12 -14.51 3.11
N VAL A 330 -11.38 -14.02 1.90
CA VAL A 330 -11.36 -12.58 1.58
C VAL A 330 -12.32 -11.81 2.49
N ALA A 331 -13.51 -12.36 2.77
CA ALA A 331 -14.46 -11.75 3.71
C ALA A 331 -13.88 -11.59 5.12
N LYS A 332 -13.15 -12.61 5.62
CA LYS A 332 -12.49 -12.56 6.93
C LYS A 332 -11.39 -11.50 6.94
N ASP A 333 -10.59 -11.47 5.87
CA ASP A 333 -9.45 -10.56 5.73
C ASP A 333 -9.90 -9.10 5.63
N VAL A 334 -10.97 -8.82 4.87
CA VAL A 334 -11.60 -7.49 4.81
C VAL A 334 -12.07 -7.07 6.20
N VAL A 335 -12.82 -7.90 6.93
CA VAL A 335 -13.33 -7.56 8.26
C VAL A 335 -12.20 -7.35 9.26
N SER A 336 -11.20 -8.22 9.26
CA SER A 336 -10.02 -8.11 10.12
C SER A 336 -9.26 -6.81 9.86
N THR A 337 -9.07 -6.48 8.57
CA THR A 337 -8.41 -5.24 8.15
C THR A 337 -9.23 -4.00 8.50
N THR A 338 -10.57 -4.05 8.36
CA THR A 338 -11.46 -2.97 8.81
C THR A 338 -11.33 -2.72 10.31
N LYS A 339 -11.30 -3.78 11.14
CA LYS A 339 -11.06 -3.65 12.59
C LYS A 339 -9.70 -3.02 12.90
N LEU A 340 -8.68 -3.38 12.14
CA LEU A 340 -7.34 -2.80 12.29
C LEU A 340 -7.31 -1.32 11.90
N ALA A 341 -8.02 -0.94 10.82
CA ALA A 341 -8.19 0.46 10.43
C ALA A 341 -8.87 1.26 11.55
N PHE A 342 -9.88 0.71 12.21
CA PHE A 342 -10.50 1.34 13.39
C PHE A 342 -9.53 1.56 14.55
N ALA A 343 -8.66 0.58 14.82
CA ALA A 343 -7.63 0.74 15.85
C ALA A 343 -6.64 1.86 15.50
N CYS A 344 -6.33 2.03 14.21
CA CYS A 344 -5.47 3.10 13.71
C CYS A 344 -6.14 4.49 13.82
N LEU A 345 -7.47 4.56 13.67
CA LEU A 345 -8.27 5.79 13.77
C LEU A 345 -8.56 6.23 15.21
N ASN A 346 -7.91 5.65 16.22
CA ASN A 346 -8.12 6.06 17.61
C ASN A 346 -7.73 7.53 17.81
N GLY A 347 -8.59 8.32 18.47
CA GLY A 347 -8.31 9.73 18.76
C GLY A 347 -7.12 9.94 19.71
N ASN A 348 -6.77 8.94 20.53
CA ASN A 348 -5.57 8.97 21.35
C ASN A 348 -4.40 8.26 20.62
N PRO A 349 -3.31 8.99 20.27
CA PRO A 349 -2.16 8.43 19.55
C PRO A 349 -1.51 7.22 20.25
N GLN A 350 -1.51 7.21 21.59
CA GLN A 350 -0.89 6.14 22.38
C GLN A 350 -1.67 4.82 22.34
N LEU A 351 -2.96 4.87 21.97
CA LEU A 351 -3.80 3.69 21.81
C LEU A 351 -3.76 3.12 20.40
N ARG A 352 -3.16 3.84 19.44
CA ARG A 352 -2.98 3.32 18.08
C ARG A 352 -1.95 2.19 18.09
N PRO A 353 -2.10 1.16 17.25
CA PRO A 353 -1.04 0.19 17.01
C PRO A 353 0.17 0.87 16.34
N THR A 354 1.35 0.23 16.38
CA THR A 354 2.48 0.66 15.55
C THR A 354 2.34 0.10 14.14
N MET A 355 2.99 0.71 13.14
CA MET A 355 2.96 0.16 11.78
C MET A 355 3.59 -1.21 11.67
N ARG A 356 4.59 -1.54 12.52
CA ARG A 356 5.10 -2.92 12.65
C ARG A 356 4.03 -3.91 13.13
N GLN A 357 3.22 -3.53 14.12
CA GLN A 357 2.11 -4.37 14.60
C GLN A 357 1.04 -4.54 13.52
N VAL A 358 0.71 -3.46 12.79
CA VAL A 358 -0.24 -3.47 11.68
C VAL A 358 0.24 -4.41 10.56
N ALA A 359 1.48 -4.24 10.08
CA ALA A 359 2.06 -5.07 9.04
C ALA A 359 2.12 -6.56 9.44
N GLN A 360 2.48 -6.87 10.69
CA GLN A 360 2.46 -8.23 11.21
C GLN A 360 1.06 -8.83 11.27
N ALA A 361 0.05 -8.04 11.67
CA ALA A 361 -1.34 -8.50 11.75
C ALA A 361 -1.93 -8.79 10.35
N LEU A 362 -1.61 -7.96 9.36
CA LEU A 362 -2.09 -8.14 7.97
C LEU A 362 -1.48 -9.37 7.26
N ASN A 363 -0.30 -9.81 7.68
CA ASN A 363 0.36 -11.00 7.12
C ASN A 363 -0.09 -12.32 7.75
N ARG A 364 -0.91 -12.27 8.82
CA ARG A 364 -1.43 -13.48 9.48
C ARG A 364 -2.74 -13.93 8.85
N GLN A 365 -3.04 -15.22 9.02
CA GLN A 365 -4.33 -15.76 8.61
C GLN A 365 -5.44 -15.19 9.51
N SER A 366 -6.47 -14.62 8.89
CA SER A 366 -7.61 -14.08 9.64
C SER A 366 -8.43 -15.19 10.29
N LEU A 367 -8.87 -14.93 11.52
CA LEU A 367 -9.73 -15.81 12.29
C LEU A 367 -11.09 -16.02 11.60
N PRO A 368 -11.79 -17.14 11.88
CA PRO A 368 -13.14 -17.36 11.38
C PRO A 368 -14.08 -16.22 11.77
N LEU A 369 -14.94 -15.80 10.83
CA LEU A 369 -15.96 -14.82 11.13
C LEU A 369 -17.01 -15.42 12.07
N PRO A 370 -17.36 -14.76 13.19
CA PRO A 370 -18.42 -15.23 14.07
C PRO A 370 -19.80 -15.13 13.41
N ASN A 371 -19.95 -14.24 12.43
CA ASN A 371 -21.19 -13.96 11.72
C ASN A 371 -20.98 -13.91 10.20
N PRO A 372 -21.98 -14.26 9.36
CA PRO A 372 -21.93 -14.02 7.93
C PRO A 372 -21.61 -12.56 7.60
N PHE A 373 -20.84 -12.32 6.54
CA PHE A 373 -20.42 -10.97 6.14
C PHE A 373 -21.60 -10.00 6.00
N SER A 374 -22.75 -10.49 5.52
CA SER A 374 -23.95 -9.70 5.27
C SER A 374 -24.60 -9.09 6.51
N ILE A 375 -24.29 -9.58 7.71
CA ILE A 375 -24.87 -9.11 8.98
C ILE A 375 -23.82 -8.46 9.90
N ILE A 376 -22.61 -8.22 9.41
CA ILE A 376 -21.56 -7.56 10.19
C ILE A 376 -21.92 -6.09 10.32
N ILE A 377 -22.04 -5.64 11.56
CA ILE A 377 -22.31 -4.24 11.90
C ILE A 377 -21.00 -3.46 11.84
N TRP A 378 -21.03 -2.35 11.12
CA TRP A 378 -19.92 -1.41 10.91
C TRP A 378 -19.33 -0.93 12.24
N GLU A 379 -20.16 -0.43 13.15
CA GLU A 379 -19.74 0.10 14.45
C GLU A 379 -19.09 -0.97 15.34
N ASN A 380 -19.53 -2.21 15.24
CA ASN A 380 -18.95 -3.32 16.00
C ASN A 380 -17.51 -3.63 15.58
N CYS A 381 -17.08 -3.19 14.40
CA CYS A 381 -15.68 -3.25 14.02
C CYS A 381 -14.82 -2.24 14.81
N GLY A 382 -15.41 -1.16 15.34
CA GLY A 382 -14.76 -0.17 16.21
C GLY A 382 -14.94 -0.41 17.72
N ILE A 383 -15.99 -1.11 18.16
CA ILE A 383 -16.33 -1.31 19.58
C ILE A 383 -15.44 -2.35 20.29
N MET A 384 -14.60 -3.10 19.57
CA MET A 384 -13.64 -3.98 20.25
C MET A 384 -12.59 -3.14 20.98
N LYS A 385 -12.72 -3.05 22.30
CA LYS A 385 -11.67 -2.60 23.21
C LYS A 385 -10.39 -3.37 22.87
N PHE A 386 -9.48 -2.73 22.15
CA PHE A 386 -8.06 -3.07 22.16
C PHE A 386 -7.54 -2.76 23.57
N ALA A 387 -7.90 -3.60 24.54
CA ALA A 387 -7.12 -3.69 25.76
C ALA A 387 -5.72 -4.08 25.30
N ALA A 388 -4.69 -3.33 25.71
CA ALA A 388 -3.29 -3.61 25.38
C ALA A 388 -2.87 -5.06 25.71
N ALA A 389 -3.63 -5.78 26.54
CA ALA A 389 -3.48 -7.21 26.81
C ALA A 389 -3.99 -8.15 25.68
N ASN A 390 -4.96 -7.74 24.86
CA ASN A 390 -5.57 -8.56 23.80
C ASN A 390 -4.85 -8.48 22.45
N ILE A 391 -3.78 -7.68 22.35
CA ILE A 391 -2.76 -7.90 21.32
C ILE A 391 -2.17 -9.31 21.46
N LYS A 392 -2.32 -10.05 22.57
CA LYS A 392 -1.96 -11.50 22.55
C LYS A 392 -3.01 -12.39 21.90
N VAL A 393 -4.30 -12.05 21.89
CA VAL A 393 -5.37 -12.99 21.48
C VAL A 393 -5.62 -12.98 19.96
N LEU A 394 -5.24 -11.92 19.25
CA LEU A 394 -5.10 -11.95 17.78
C LEU A 394 -3.73 -12.50 17.33
N ILE A 395 -2.88 -12.91 18.28
CA ILE A 395 -1.44 -13.16 18.10
C ILE A 395 -0.98 -14.51 18.68
N ILE A 396 -1.90 -15.33 19.21
CA ILE A 396 -1.61 -16.74 19.52
C ILE A 396 -2.17 -17.62 18.42
#